data_AF-A0A8H5CYW6-F1
#
_entry.id   AF-A0A8H5CYW6-F1
#
_cell.length_a   1.000
_cell.length_b   1.000
_cell.length_c   1.000
_cell.angle_alpha   90.00
_cell.angle_beta   90.00
_cell.angle_gamma   90.00
#
_symmetry.space_group_name_H-M   'P 1'
#
loop_
_entity.id
_entity.type
_entity.pdbx_description
1 polymer ?
#
loop_
_entity_poly.entity_id
_entity_poly.type
_entity_poly.pdbx_seq_one_letter_code
_entity_poly.pdbx_strand_id
1 'polypeptide(L)'
;MASSVGKELHVRETAQEVGDPTTSNPRVKPSPKSGNQKIPVPFSYIPSDDGTDENLLILIHGLGDTHVPFAKMGKQLKLPQTAVLALRAPEQIPFLYEEAYQWYTSFDPLGELITSSNPTPAIQLLDKVVTHLTTECKWPLNRIHWFGFAQGGSVVAEFGLWWWKEKQLLPARKALPSTAAGNTTTAEAPTTSFGSITTISGPLLSFPSSSTHSPTPVLAISRPRPSELAFSANDISAFKRGFRVVKEVKYENPSGGMPVGKAEWEPVMRFWSERLEKRVGDEAGLYEVLSGSL
;
A
#
# COMPACT_ATOMS: atom_id res chain seq x y z
N MET A 1 25.94 -38.03 46.89
CA MET A 1 24.90 -38.58 46.00
C MET A 1 23.88 -37.48 45.75
N ALA A 2 23.87 -36.90 44.54
CA ALA A 2 22.97 -35.81 44.18
C ALA A 2 21.65 -36.40 43.66
N SER A 3 20.54 -36.04 44.30
CA SER A 3 19.18 -36.41 43.89
C SER A 3 18.71 -35.46 42.79
N SER A 4 18.32 -36.02 41.65
CA SER A 4 17.76 -35.31 40.49
C SER A 4 16.29 -34.95 40.77
N VAL A 5 15.99 -33.65 40.81
CA VAL A 5 14.60 -33.15 40.81
C VAL A 5 14.15 -33.03 39.36
N GLY A 6 13.27 -33.93 38.93
CA GLY A 6 12.57 -33.81 37.66
C GLY A 6 11.57 -32.65 37.71
N LYS A 7 11.68 -31.70 36.78
CA LYS A 7 10.66 -30.67 36.57
C LYS A 7 9.52 -31.28 35.75
N GLU A 8 8.34 -31.42 36.35
CA GLU A 8 7.11 -31.76 35.63
C GLU A 8 6.67 -30.58 34.74
N LEU A 9 6.87 -30.73 33.43
CA LEU A 9 6.37 -29.83 32.41
C LEU A 9 4.92 -30.18 32.09
N HIS A 10 3.98 -29.36 32.55
CA HIS A 10 2.57 -29.46 32.16
C HIS A 10 2.36 -28.71 30.85
N VAL A 11 2.14 -29.46 29.77
CA VAL A 11 1.73 -28.90 28.46
C VAL A 11 0.20 -28.97 28.40
N ARG A 12 -0.46 -27.82 28.28
CA ARG A 12 -1.91 -27.76 28.05
C ARG A 12 -2.15 -27.19 26.67
N GLU A 13 -2.89 -27.95 25.85
CA GLU A 13 -3.41 -27.50 24.57
C GLU A 13 -4.45 -26.40 24.81
N THR A 14 -4.24 -25.21 24.24
CA THR A 14 -5.19 -24.11 24.34
C THR A 14 -6.41 -24.46 23.50
N ALA A 15 -7.53 -24.73 24.16
CA ALA A 15 -8.80 -25.01 23.49
C ALA A 15 -9.20 -23.81 22.63
N GLN A 16 -9.50 -24.10 21.37
CA GLN A 16 -10.01 -23.19 20.34
C GLN A 16 -11.18 -22.33 20.86
N GLU A 17 -11.06 -21.01 20.75
CA GLU A 17 -12.25 -20.20 20.50
C GLU A 17 -12.73 -20.53 19.09
N VAL A 18 -13.83 -21.29 19.01
CA VAL A 18 -14.48 -21.68 17.76
C VAL A 18 -15.03 -20.41 17.11
N GLY A 19 -14.24 -19.80 16.22
CA GLY A 19 -14.69 -18.75 15.33
C GLY A 19 -15.71 -19.27 14.33
N ASP A 20 -16.74 -18.47 14.07
CA ASP A 20 -17.82 -18.73 13.10
C ASP A 20 -17.26 -19.17 11.73
N PRO A 21 -17.67 -20.34 11.17
CA PRO A 21 -17.11 -20.91 9.94
C PRO A 21 -17.36 -20.07 8.66
N THR A 22 -18.00 -18.91 8.77
CA THR A 22 -18.32 -18.01 7.65
C THR A 22 -17.21 -17.01 7.29
N THR A 23 -16.09 -16.97 8.03
CA THR A 23 -15.08 -15.88 7.92
C THR A 23 -13.64 -16.31 7.63
N SER A 24 -13.39 -17.46 6.99
CA SER A 24 -12.01 -17.82 6.64
C SER A 24 -11.47 -17.01 5.45
N ASN A 25 -10.46 -16.17 5.69
CA ASN A 25 -9.73 -15.45 4.65
C ASN A 25 -8.80 -16.45 3.92
N PRO A 26 -9.02 -16.75 2.62
CA PRO A 26 -8.39 -17.90 1.97
C PRO A 26 -6.87 -17.71 1.86
N ARG A 27 -6.12 -18.80 2.02
CA ARG A 27 -4.65 -18.82 1.96
C ARG A 27 -4.13 -18.41 0.59
N VAL A 28 -4.78 -18.85 -0.49
CA VAL A 28 -4.49 -18.48 -1.87
C VAL A 28 -5.63 -17.58 -2.35
N LYS A 29 -5.32 -16.44 -2.96
CA LYS A 29 -6.34 -15.47 -3.38
C LYS A 29 -6.80 -15.77 -4.80
N PRO A 30 -8.11 -15.64 -5.09
CA PRO A 30 -8.58 -15.64 -6.46
C PRO A 30 -7.83 -14.58 -7.29
N SER A 31 -7.30 -14.98 -8.44
CA SER A 31 -6.54 -14.07 -9.30
C SER A 31 -7.44 -12.93 -9.82
N PRO A 32 -6.93 -11.68 -9.89
CA PRO A 32 -7.66 -10.56 -10.47
C PRO A 32 -8.01 -10.82 -11.94
N LYS A 33 -9.15 -10.27 -12.40
CA LYS A 33 -9.68 -10.50 -13.75
C LYS A 33 -9.81 -9.18 -14.49
N SER A 34 -9.50 -9.20 -15.78
CA SER A 34 -9.78 -8.08 -16.69
C SER A 34 -11.28 -7.86 -16.85
N GLY A 35 -11.67 -6.61 -17.09
CA GLY A 35 -13.05 -6.26 -17.43
C GLY A 35 -13.42 -4.84 -17.04
N ASN A 36 -14.42 -4.26 -17.71
CA ASN A 36 -14.81 -2.86 -17.52
C ASN A 36 -15.28 -2.53 -16.09
N GLN A 37 -15.85 -3.52 -15.40
CA GLN A 37 -16.29 -3.43 -14.01
C GLN A 37 -15.28 -4.03 -13.02
N LYS A 38 -14.11 -4.48 -13.51
CA LYS A 38 -13.05 -5.09 -12.71
C LYS A 38 -11.77 -4.29 -12.89
N ILE A 39 -10.77 -4.85 -13.58
CA ILE A 39 -9.56 -4.13 -13.99
C ILE A 39 -9.70 -3.78 -15.48
N PRO A 40 -9.99 -2.51 -15.84
CA PRO A 40 -10.26 -2.10 -17.21
C PRO A 40 -8.99 -1.66 -17.98
N VAL A 41 -7.81 -2.08 -17.51
CA VAL A 41 -6.51 -1.80 -18.14
C VAL A 41 -5.66 -3.06 -18.18
N PRO A 42 -4.65 -3.15 -19.05
CA PRO A 42 -3.67 -4.24 -18.99
C PRO A 42 -2.93 -4.25 -17.66
N PHE A 43 -2.67 -5.45 -17.16
CA PHE A 43 -1.96 -5.68 -15.90
C PHE A 43 -1.21 -7.01 -15.93
N SER A 44 -0.28 -7.15 -14.99
CA SER A 44 0.42 -8.39 -14.69
C SER A 44 0.14 -8.75 -13.24
N TYR A 45 -0.38 -9.96 -13.00
CA TYR A 45 -0.55 -10.53 -11.67
C TYR A 45 0.38 -11.71 -11.49
N ILE A 46 1.07 -11.75 -10.35
CA ILE A 46 2.02 -12.80 -9.99
C ILE A 46 1.65 -13.23 -8.56
N PRO A 47 1.18 -14.48 -8.34
CA PRO A 47 0.90 -14.98 -7.00
C PRO A 47 2.18 -15.06 -6.16
N SER A 48 2.05 -15.21 -4.85
CA SER A 48 3.23 -15.35 -3.99
C SER A 48 4.02 -16.63 -4.32
N ASP A 49 5.35 -16.56 -4.17
CA ASP A 49 6.23 -17.70 -4.50
C ASP A 49 6.09 -18.87 -3.51
N ASP A 50 5.55 -18.61 -2.31
CA ASP A 50 5.38 -19.60 -1.22
C ASP A 50 3.95 -20.16 -1.12
N GLY A 51 3.10 -19.84 -2.08
CA GLY A 51 1.71 -20.32 -2.16
C GLY A 51 0.82 -19.79 -1.02
N THR A 52 1.23 -18.72 -0.34
CA THR A 52 0.46 -18.03 0.69
C THR A 52 0.31 -16.56 0.31
N ASP A 53 -0.87 -16.18 -0.12
CA ASP A 53 -1.18 -14.82 -0.56
C ASP A 53 -1.69 -14.00 0.63
N GLU A 54 -0.78 -13.68 1.56
CA GLU A 54 -1.14 -12.89 2.74
C GLU A 54 -1.16 -11.40 2.42
N ASN A 55 -0.18 -10.91 1.65
CA ASN A 55 -0.05 -9.51 1.25
C ASN A 55 -0.16 -9.35 -0.27
N LEU A 56 -0.62 -8.18 -0.71
CA LEU A 56 -0.62 -7.77 -2.11
C LEU A 56 0.19 -6.48 -2.26
N LEU A 57 1.25 -6.51 -3.07
CA LEU A 57 1.99 -5.34 -3.50
C LEU A 57 1.47 -4.88 -4.86
N ILE A 58 0.85 -3.69 -4.90
CA ILE A 58 0.39 -3.05 -6.14
C ILE A 58 1.41 -2.02 -6.61
N LEU A 59 1.85 -2.15 -7.85
CA LEU A 59 2.91 -1.37 -8.47
C LEU A 59 2.36 -0.43 -9.54
N ILE A 60 2.64 0.86 -9.39
CA ILE A 60 2.16 1.95 -10.25
C ILE A 60 3.37 2.67 -10.86
N HIS A 61 3.55 2.51 -12.17
CA HIS A 61 4.72 3.01 -12.89
C HIS A 61 4.72 4.54 -13.06
N GLY A 62 5.87 5.11 -13.43
CA GLY A 62 6.01 6.53 -13.74
C GLY A 62 5.54 6.89 -15.15
N LEU A 63 5.54 8.20 -15.44
CA LEU A 63 5.20 8.73 -16.76
C LEU A 63 6.09 8.10 -17.85
N GLY A 64 5.47 7.65 -18.93
CA GLY A 64 6.17 7.15 -20.11
C GLY A 64 6.62 5.69 -20.03
N ASP A 65 6.23 4.97 -18.98
CA ASP A 65 6.56 3.55 -18.81
C ASP A 65 5.33 2.65 -19.03
N THR A 66 5.52 1.34 -18.85
CA THR A 66 4.48 0.33 -18.78
C THR A 66 4.56 -0.42 -17.44
N HIS A 67 3.56 -1.23 -17.18
CA HIS A 67 3.54 -2.14 -16.05
C HIS A 67 4.56 -3.30 -16.12
N VAL A 68 5.13 -3.60 -17.28
CA VAL A 68 5.93 -4.82 -17.50
C VAL A 68 7.25 -4.79 -16.71
N PRO A 69 8.07 -3.71 -16.75
CA PRO A 69 9.27 -3.62 -15.92
C PRO A 69 8.96 -3.68 -14.42
N PHE A 70 7.85 -3.06 -14.00
CA PHE A 70 7.40 -3.07 -12.61
C PHE A 70 7.00 -4.47 -12.15
N ALA A 71 6.27 -5.24 -12.96
CA ALA A 71 5.94 -6.64 -12.66
C ALA A 71 7.20 -7.49 -12.45
N LYS A 72 8.20 -7.33 -13.32
CA LYS A 72 9.51 -8.02 -13.22
C LYS A 72 10.23 -7.63 -11.93
N MET A 73 10.30 -6.33 -11.62
CA MET A 73 10.89 -5.83 -10.39
C MET A 73 10.19 -6.43 -9.18
N GLY A 74 8.85 -6.36 -9.10
CA GLY A 74 8.08 -6.92 -7.99
C GLY A 74 8.39 -8.39 -7.72
N LYS A 75 8.49 -9.20 -8.78
CA LYS A 75 8.89 -10.61 -8.68
C LYS A 75 10.32 -10.81 -8.17
N GLN A 76 11.24 -9.90 -8.51
CA GLN A 76 12.64 -9.97 -8.08
C GLN A 76 12.84 -9.59 -6.60
N LEU A 77 11.90 -8.83 -6.00
CA LEU A 77 11.96 -8.46 -4.59
C LEU A 77 11.80 -9.66 -3.64
N LYS A 78 11.17 -10.75 -4.10
CA LYS A 78 11.00 -11.99 -3.33
C LYS A 78 10.45 -11.77 -1.92
N LEU A 79 9.44 -10.89 -1.83
CA LEU A 79 8.78 -10.57 -0.57
C LEU A 79 8.01 -11.82 -0.06
N PRO A 80 8.11 -12.16 1.24
CA PRO A 80 7.45 -13.34 1.80
C PRO A 80 5.93 -13.16 1.75
N GLN A 81 5.22 -14.24 1.42
CA GLN A 81 3.75 -14.31 1.39
C GLN A 81 3.09 -13.13 0.66
N THR A 82 3.73 -12.62 -0.39
CA THR A 82 3.30 -11.40 -1.08
C THR A 82 3.08 -11.66 -2.56
N ALA A 83 1.85 -11.50 -3.01
CA ALA A 83 1.50 -11.43 -4.42
C ALA A 83 1.82 -10.04 -4.99
N VAL A 84 2.04 -9.95 -6.30
CA VAL A 84 2.35 -8.70 -7.01
C VAL A 84 1.29 -8.43 -8.08
N LEU A 85 0.81 -7.19 -8.13
CA LEU A 85 -0.04 -6.67 -9.20
C LEU A 85 0.58 -5.40 -9.78
N ALA A 86 0.98 -5.41 -11.04
CA ALA A 86 1.44 -4.21 -11.74
C ALA A 86 0.38 -3.77 -12.75
N LEU A 87 -0.06 -2.51 -12.66
CA LEU A 87 -1.11 -1.94 -13.50
C LEU A 87 -0.50 -0.99 -14.55
N ARG A 88 -1.00 -1.05 -15.79
CA ARG A 88 -0.64 -0.08 -16.82
C ARG A 88 -1.53 1.15 -16.70
N ALA A 89 -0.95 2.33 -16.87
CA ALA A 89 -1.72 3.55 -16.93
C ALA A 89 -2.69 3.53 -18.14
N PRO A 90 -3.86 4.19 -18.03
CA PRO A 90 -4.93 4.06 -19.01
C PRO A 90 -4.69 4.85 -20.30
N GLU A 91 -3.90 5.92 -20.25
CA GLU A 91 -3.70 6.84 -21.37
C GLU A 91 -2.33 6.62 -22.00
N GLN A 92 -2.29 6.41 -23.31
CA GLN A 92 -1.03 6.38 -24.06
C GLN A 92 -0.59 7.81 -24.35
N ILE A 93 0.70 8.10 -24.17
CA ILE A 93 1.25 9.41 -24.50
C ILE A 93 1.22 9.58 -26.02
N PRO A 94 0.58 10.65 -26.56
CA PRO A 94 0.52 10.89 -27.99
C PRO A 94 1.91 11.03 -28.64
N PHE A 95 1.99 10.68 -29.93
CA PHE A 95 3.15 10.91 -30.80
C PHE A 95 4.47 10.21 -30.43
N LEU A 96 4.46 9.29 -29.45
CA LEU A 96 5.61 8.43 -29.17
C LEU A 96 5.50 7.10 -29.94
N TYR A 97 6.63 6.65 -30.51
CA TYR A 97 6.74 5.36 -31.18
C TYR A 97 6.76 4.19 -30.19
N GLU A 98 7.21 4.44 -28.96
CA GLU A 98 7.31 3.45 -27.90
C GLU A 98 6.02 3.32 -27.11
N GLU A 99 5.82 2.17 -26.46
CA GLU A 99 4.73 1.95 -25.53
C GLU A 99 4.93 2.77 -24.25
N ALA A 100 4.48 4.02 -24.28
CA ALA A 100 4.63 4.99 -23.20
C ALA A 100 3.26 5.43 -22.69
N TYR A 101 2.99 5.24 -21.38
CA TYR A 101 1.68 5.52 -20.79
C TYR A 101 1.74 6.53 -19.64
N GLN A 102 0.63 7.22 -19.40
CA GLN A 102 0.45 8.22 -18.36
C GLN A 102 -0.83 7.99 -17.56
N TRP A 103 -0.77 8.28 -16.25
CA TRP A 103 -1.92 8.15 -15.34
C TRP A 103 -2.86 9.35 -15.39
N TYR A 104 -2.29 10.51 -15.70
CA TYR A 104 -2.98 11.75 -15.96
C TYR A 104 -2.19 12.53 -17.02
N THR A 105 -2.89 13.37 -17.78
CA THR A 105 -2.29 14.19 -18.82
C THR A 105 -1.19 15.08 -18.23
N SER A 106 0.03 14.89 -18.72
CA SER A 106 1.21 15.63 -18.23
C SER A 106 1.66 16.73 -19.20
N PHE A 107 1.24 16.66 -20.47
CA PHE A 107 1.61 17.61 -21.50
C PHE A 107 0.39 18.28 -22.10
N ASP A 108 0.46 19.59 -22.34
CA ASP A 108 -0.54 20.30 -23.12
C ASP A 108 -0.37 20.00 -24.64
N PRO A 109 -1.28 20.51 -25.51
CA PRO A 109 -1.16 20.27 -26.96
C PRO A 109 0.11 20.85 -27.62
N LEU A 110 0.83 21.76 -26.94
CA LEU A 110 2.11 22.31 -27.40
C LEU A 110 3.31 21.49 -26.91
N GLY A 111 3.09 20.51 -26.03
CA GLY A 111 4.14 19.68 -25.43
C GLY A 111 4.71 20.25 -24.13
N GLU A 112 4.11 21.30 -23.58
CA GLU A 112 4.56 21.92 -22.32
C GLU A 112 4.01 21.17 -21.10
N LEU A 113 4.79 21.15 -20.01
CA LEU A 113 4.42 20.42 -18.79
C LEU A 113 3.25 21.10 -18.06
N ILE A 114 2.21 20.32 -17.78
CA ILE A 114 1.05 20.77 -16.99
C ILE A 114 1.39 20.77 -15.50
N THR A 115 1.38 21.94 -14.88
CA THR A 115 1.70 22.13 -13.46
C THR A 115 0.55 21.75 -12.52
N SER A 116 -0.70 21.78 -12.99
CA SER A 116 -1.92 21.46 -12.24
C SER A 116 -2.64 20.23 -12.80
N SER A 117 -1.91 19.12 -12.85
CA SER A 117 -2.43 17.84 -13.37
C SER A 117 -3.66 17.33 -12.60
N ASN A 118 -4.60 16.70 -13.32
CA ASN A 118 -5.82 16.13 -12.73
C ASN A 118 -5.72 14.59 -12.57
N PRO A 119 -5.50 14.05 -11.36
CA PRO A 119 -5.38 12.61 -11.14
C PRO A 119 -6.72 11.86 -11.09
N THR A 120 -7.86 12.55 -11.25
CA THR A 120 -9.20 11.96 -11.08
C THR A 120 -9.43 10.68 -11.91
N PRO A 121 -9.04 10.61 -13.19
CA PRO A 121 -9.21 9.37 -13.98
C PRO A 121 -8.47 8.17 -13.36
N ALA A 122 -7.24 8.38 -12.88
CA ALA A 122 -6.47 7.35 -12.19
C ALA A 122 -7.12 6.93 -10.86
N ILE A 123 -7.64 7.89 -10.09
CA ILE A 123 -8.35 7.61 -8.83
C ILE A 123 -9.59 6.74 -9.09
N GLN A 124 -10.38 7.05 -10.12
CA GLN A 124 -11.57 6.27 -10.49
C GLN A 124 -11.20 4.86 -10.97
N LEU A 125 -10.10 4.72 -11.70
CA LEU A 125 -9.55 3.43 -12.10
C LEU A 125 -9.17 2.59 -10.87
N LEU A 126 -8.41 3.17 -9.94
CA LEU A 126 -7.98 2.47 -8.73
C LEU A 126 -9.16 2.14 -7.79
N ASP A 127 -10.22 2.95 -7.74
CA ASP A 127 -11.44 2.64 -6.99
C ASP A 127 -12.08 1.33 -7.48
N LYS A 128 -12.21 1.17 -8.81
CA LYS A 128 -12.72 -0.07 -9.42
C LYS A 128 -11.82 -1.26 -9.10
N VAL A 129 -10.50 -1.07 -9.23
CA VAL A 129 -9.51 -2.12 -8.95
C VAL A 129 -9.60 -2.57 -7.50
N VAL A 130 -9.56 -1.67 -6.53
CA VAL A 130 -9.62 -2.03 -5.10
C VAL A 130 -10.97 -2.62 -4.72
N THR A 131 -12.06 -2.11 -5.29
CA THR A 131 -13.39 -2.70 -5.09
C THR A 131 -13.41 -4.16 -5.57
N HIS A 132 -12.90 -4.46 -6.76
CA HIS A 132 -12.78 -5.83 -7.28
C HIS A 132 -11.86 -6.71 -6.41
N LEU A 133 -10.72 -6.18 -5.98
CA LEU A 133 -9.76 -6.91 -5.15
C LEU A 133 -10.33 -7.28 -3.77
N THR A 134 -11.05 -6.36 -3.14
CA THR A 134 -11.59 -6.55 -1.79
C THR A 134 -12.86 -7.41 -1.77
N THR A 135 -13.71 -7.31 -2.79
CA THR A 135 -15.00 -8.02 -2.84
C THR A 135 -14.91 -9.41 -3.48
N GLU A 136 -14.27 -9.52 -4.65
CA GLU A 136 -14.18 -10.77 -5.42
C GLU A 136 -12.87 -11.53 -5.15
N CYS A 137 -11.75 -10.82 -5.02
CA CYS A 137 -10.43 -11.46 -4.83
C CYS A 137 -10.07 -11.65 -3.34
N LYS A 138 -10.94 -11.24 -2.41
CA LYS A 138 -10.82 -11.48 -0.97
C LYS A 138 -9.53 -10.93 -0.34
N TRP A 139 -9.00 -9.84 -0.90
CA TRP A 139 -7.89 -9.10 -0.31
C TRP A 139 -8.39 -8.16 0.81
N PRO A 140 -7.96 -8.33 2.06
CA PRO A 140 -8.22 -7.35 3.11
C PRO A 140 -7.50 -6.02 2.79
N LEU A 141 -8.15 -4.90 3.10
CA LEU A 141 -7.60 -3.58 2.77
C LEU A 141 -6.22 -3.33 3.43
N ASN A 142 -6.07 -3.73 4.69
CA ASN A 142 -4.84 -3.61 5.49
C ASN A 142 -3.67 -4.47 4.98
N ARG A 143 -3.91 -5.36 4.01
CA ARG A 143 -2.88 -6.21 3.39
C ARG A 143 -2.57 -5.81 1.94
N ILE A 144 -3.15 -4.70 1.49
CA ILE A 144 -2.84 -4.09 0.20
C ILE A 144 -1.81 -2.98 0.44
N HIS A 145 -0.65 -3.13 -0.19
CA HIS A 145 0.48 -2.22 -0.13
C HIS A 145 0.70 -1.59 -1.49
N TRP A 146 0.97 -0.28 -1.52
CA TRP A 146 1.21 0.47 -2.74
C TRP A 146 2.68 0.81 -2.88
N PHE A 147 3.18 0.72 -4.10
CA PHE A 147 4.45 1.30 -4.51
C PHE A 147 4.26 2.08 -5.80
N GLY A 148 4.67 3.34 -5.81
CA GLY A 148 4.56 4.21 -6.97
C GLY A 148 5.84 5.00 -7.22
N PHE A 149 6.19 5.20 -8.48
CA PHE A 149 7.33 6.01 -8.92
C PHE A 149 6.86 7.26 -9.67
N ALA A 150 7.44 8.42 -9.35
CA ALA A 150 7.13 9.72 -9.96
C ALA A 150 5.60 9.92 -10.07
N GLN A 151 5.07 10.02 -11.28
CA GLN A 151 3.62 10.11 -11.54
C GLN A 151 2.81 9.05 -10.80
N GLY A 152 3.27 7.79 -10.82
CA GLY A 152 2.61 6.70 -10.11
C GLY A 152 2.65 6.85 -8.60
N GLY A 153 3.74 7.44 -8.07
CA GLY A 153 3.87 7.78 -6.65
C GLY A 153 2.84 8.83 -6.21
N SER A 154 2.63 9.86 -7.04
CA SER A 154 1.59 10.86 -6.83
C SER A 154 0.20 10.24 -6.84
N VAL A 155 -0.09 9.37 -7.82
CA VAL A 155 -1.39 8.68 -7.93
C VAL A 155 -1.71 7.86 -6.69
N VAL A 156 -0.78 7.04 -6.20
CA VAL A 156 -1.05 6.18 -5.03
C VAL A 156 -1.22 7.00 -3.75
N ALA A 157 -0.51 8.12 -3.63
CA ALA A 157 -0.67 9.04 -2.51
C ALA A 157 -2.04 9.72 -2.54
N GLU A 158 -2.43 10.27 -3.69
CA GLU A 158 -3.75 10.89 -3.88
C GLU A 158 -4.88 9.89 -3.64
N PHE A 159 -4.77 8.69 -4.21
CA PHE A 159 -5.77 7.65 -4.07
C PHE A 159 -5.89 7.16 -2.61
N GLY A 160 -4.77 6.96 -1.92
CA GLY A 160 -4.79 6.56 -0.50
C GLY A 160 -5.49 7.59 0.39
N LEU A 161 -5.30 8.88 0.12
CA LEU A 161 -5.96 9.95 0.85
C LEU A 161 -7.45 10.08 0.46
N TRP A 162 -7.75 9.98 -0.84
CA TRP A 162 -9.11 10.00 -1.36
C TRP A 162 -9.94 8.84 -0.79
N TRP A 163 -9.41 7.62 -0.82
CA TRP A 163 -10.09 6.43 -0.32
C TRP A 163 -10.41 6.57 1.17
N TRP A 164 -9.45 7.02 1.98
CA TRP A 164 -9.67 7.29 3.39
C TRP A 164 -10.82 8.28 3.60
N LYS A 165 -10.82 9.41 2.89
CA LYS A 165 -11.86 10.43 3.03
C LYS A 165 -13.22 9.92 2.58
N GLU A 166 -13.31 9.43 1.36
CA GLU A 166 -14.58 9.09 0.69
C GLU A 166 -15.18 7.77 1.17
N LYS A 167 -14.36 6.75 1.41
CA LYS A 167 -14.83 5.39 1.70
C LYS A 167 -14.83 5.04 3.18
N GLN A 168 -14.07 5.77 4.01
CA GLN A 168 -14.00 5.50 5.46
C GLN A 168 -14.57 6.66 6.29
N LEU A 169 -14.01 7.86 6.13
CA LEU A 169 -14.32 8.99 7.01
C LEU A 169 -15.73 9.57 6.79
N LEU A 170 -16.12 9.83 5.53
CA LEU A 170 -17.44 10.38 5.22
C LEU A 170 -18.59 9.43 5.59
N PRO A 171 -18.53 8.11 5.30
CA PRO A 171 -19.55 7.17 5.76
C PRO A 171 -19.66 7.10 7.28
N ALA A 172 -18.53 7.05 8.01
CA ALA A 172 -18.54 7.03 9.47
C ALA A 172 -19.16 8.29 10.07
N ARG A 173 -18.91 9.47 9.47
CA ARG A 173 -19.55 10.73 9.89
C ARG A 173 -21.06 10.75 9.64
N LYS A 174 -21.53 10.16 8.53
CA LYS A 174 -22.96 10.07 8.22
C LYS A 174 -23.71 9.09 9.13
N ALA A 175 -23.02 8.08 9.66
CA ALA A 175 -23.60 7.09 10.58
C ALA A 175 -23.77 7.62 12.02
N LEU A 176 -23.15 8.75 12.37
CA LEU A 176 -23.28 9.35 13.72
C LEU A 176 -24.64 10.06 13.88
N PRO A 177 -25.42 9.76 14.95
CA PRO A 177 -26.70 10.41 15.21
C PRO A 177 -26.54 11.93 15.42
N SER A 178 -27.39 12.73 14.78
CA SER A 178 -27.35 14.21 14.80
C SER A 178 -27.70 14.86 16.16
N THR A 179 -28.00 14.09 17.20
CA THR A 179 -28.49 14.58 18.50
C THR A 179 -27.44 14.63 19.62
N ALA A 180 -26.18 14.28 19.37
CA ALA A 180 -25.11 14.37 20.37
C ALA A 180 -24.53 15.80 20.52
N ALA A 181 -25.39 16.82 20.57
CA ALA A 181 -25.02 18.17 20.98
C ALA A 181 -25.05 18.26 22.50
N GLY A 182 -24.14 17.56 23.18
CA GLY A 182 -24.05 17.61 24.64
C GLY A 182 -23.60 16.32 25.33
N ASN A 183 -22.54 15.67 24.85
CA ASN A 183 -21.56 14.99 25.72
C ASN A 183 -20.39 14.51 24.88
N THR A 184 -19.19 14.90 25.32
CA THR A 184 -17.89 14.67 24.68
C THR A 184 -17.53 13.18 24.71
N THR A 185 -18.17 12.37 23.88
CA THR A 185 -17.62 11.09 23.45
C THR A 185 -17.05 11.33 22.06
N THR A 186 -15.73 11.49 21.97
CA THR A 186 -15.02 11.51 20.70
C THR A 186 -15.28 10.19 20.00
N ALA A 187 -16.22 10.18 19.05
CA ALA A 187 -16.43 9.04 18.17
C ALA A 187 -15.07 8.67 17.57
N GLU A 188 -14.62 7.46 17.84
CA GLU A 188 -13.29 7.00 17.44
C GLU A 188 -13.22 7.00 15.91
N ALA A 189 -12.21 7.66 15.36
CA ALA A 189 -12.04 7.74 13.91
C ALA A 189 -11.81 6.33 13.34
N PRO A 190 -12.31 6.01 12.13
CA PRO A 190 -12.10 4.70 11.54
C PRO A 190 -10.61 4.35 11.47
N THR A 191 -10.24 3.11 11.75
CA THR A 191 -8.83 2.68 11.76
C THR A 191 -8.45 1.90 10.50
N THR A 192 -9.44 1.36 9.78
CA THR A 192 -9.26 0.58 8.55
C THR A 192 -8.59 1.42 7.45
N SER A 193 -7.43 0.98 6.99
CA SER A 193 -6.61 1.64 5.97
C SER A 193 -5.91 0.62 5.08
N PHE A 194 -5.20 1.11 4.05
CA PHE A 194 -4.23 0.30 3.32
C PHE A 194 -3.05 -0.06 4.22
N GLY A 195 -2.38 -1.17 3.93
CA GLY A 195 -1.23 -1.62 4.71
C GLY A 195 -0.06 -0.63 4.67
N SER A 196 0.24 -0.09 3.49
CA SER A 196 1.22 0.99 3.35
C SER A 196 1.21 1.65 1.98
N ILE A 197 1.80 2.85 1.89
CA ILE A 197 2.15 3.50 0.63
C ILE A 197 3.66 3.79 0.61
N THR A 198 4.33 3.40 -0.46
CA THR A 198 5.69 3.80 -0.77
C THR A 198 5.67 4.65 -2.04
N THR A 199 6.07 5.91 -1.93
CA THR A 199 6.20 6.82 -3.07
C THR A 199 7.66 7.17 -3.28
N ILE A 200 8.16 6.91 -4.48
CA ILE A 200 9.50 7.31 -4.92
C ILE A 200 9.33 8.53 -5.81
N SER A 201 9.66 9.71 -5.30
CA SER A 201 9.64 10.99 -6.02
C SER A 201 8.28 11.38 -6.63
N GLY A 202 7.18 10.84 -6.09
CA GLY A 202 5.83 11.26 -6.44
C GLY A 202 5.20 12.09 -5.32
N PRO A 203 5.11 13.43 -5.46
CA PRO A 203 4.52 14.29 -4.44
C PRO A 203 2.99 14.13 -4.40
N LEU A 204 2.34 14.55 -3.30
CA LEU A 204 0.90 14.84 -3.37
C LEU A 204 0.68 16.03 -4.31
N LEU A 205 -0.30 15.90 -5.19
CA LEU A 205 -0.76 16.96 -6.11
C LEU A 205 -1.73 17.91 -5.41
N SER A 206 -2.48 17.39 -4.44
CA SER A 206 -3.38 18.14 -3.58
C SER A 206 -2.65 18.65 -2.33
N PHE A 207 -3.19 19.69 -1.72
CA PHE A 207 -2.71 20.19 -0.44
C PHE A 207 -3.78 19.94 0.64
N PRO A 208 -3.69 18.86 1.42
CA PRO A 208 -4.72 18.48 2.37
C PRO A 208 -4.90 19.53 3.48
N SER A 209 -6.14 19.90 3.76
CA SER A 209 -6.51 20.88 4.80
C SER A 209 -7.31 20.27 5.96
N SER A 210 -7.59 18.97 5.94
CA SER A 210 -8.38 18.30 6.98
C SER A 210 -7.57 18.11 8.26
N SER A 211 -8.22 18.28 9.42
CA SER A 211 -7.64 17.91 10.72
C SER A 211 -7.60 16.40 10.96
N THR A 212 -8.30 15.60 10.13
CA THR A 212 -8.32 14.14 10.25
C THR A 212 -7.39 13.50 9.23
N HIS A 213 -6.30 12.92 9.72
CA HIS A 213 -5.28 12.28 8.90
C HIS A 213 -5.68 10.84 8.50
N SER A 214 -5.26 10.42 7.30
CA SER A 214 -5.34 9.01 6.90
C SER A 214 -4.43 8.16 7.80
N PRO A 215 -4.90 7.01 8.32
CA PRO A 215 -4.08 6.15 9.16
C PRO A 215 -3.06 5.33 8.35
N THR A 216 -3.16 5.32 7.02
CA THR A 216 -2.24 4.61 6.11
C THR A 216 -0.80 5.10 6.29
N PRO A 217 0.17 4.24 6.63
CA PRO A 217 1.57 4.64 6.72
C PRO A 217 2.19 4.95 5.36
N VAL A 218 2.97 6.03 5.28
CA VAL A 218 3.64 6.47 4.05
C VAL A 218 5.17 6.48 4.22
N LEU A 219 5.87 5.88 3.26
CA LEU A 219 7.29 6.09 3.02
C LEU A 219 7.46 6.97 1.79
N ALA A 220 7.94 8.19 1.98
CA ALA A 220 8.24 9.15 0.93
C ALA A 220 9.75 9.19 0.70
N ILE A 221 10.18 8.73 -0.46
CA ILE A 221 11.59 8.70 -0.85
C ILE A 221 11.84 9.70 -1.97
N SER A 222 12.94 10.44 -1.92
CA SER A 222 13.34 11.32 -3.01
C SER A 222 14.85 11.35 -3.23
N ARG A 223 15.25 11.84 -4.41
CA ARG A 223 16.63 12.23 -4.68
C ARG A 223 16.93 13.57 -3.99
N PRO A 224 18.19 13.88 -3.65
CA PRO A 224 18.54 15.19 -3.12
C PRO A 224 18.51 16.26 -4.22
N ARG A 225 18.30 17.52 -3.83
CA ARG A 225 18.46 18.67 -4.73
C ARG A 225 19.88 18.70 -5.31
N PRO A 226 20.07 19.10 -6.57
CA PRO A 226 19.13 19.78 -7.47
C PRO A 226 18.29 18.86 -8.38
N SER A 227 18.18 17.56 -8.08
CA SER A 227 17.40 16.62 -8.89
C SER A 227 15.93 17.02 -9.03
N GLU A 228 15.34 16.82 -10.22
CA GLU A 228 13.88 16.98 -10.45
C GLU A 228 13.05 15.95 -9.66
N LEU A 229 13.69 14.88 -9.20
CA LEU A 229 13.11 13.85 -8.35
C LEU A 229 13.19 14.19 -6.85
N ALA A 230 13.56 15.41 -6.50
CA ALA A 230 13.63 15.90 -5.12
C ALA A 230 12.27 16.41 -4.63
N PHE A 231 11.91 16.05 -3.40
CA PHE A 231 10.80 16.71 -2.72
C PHE A 231 11.20 18.09 -2.22
N SER A 232 10.31 19.06 -2.43
CA SER A 232 10.33 20.35 -1.75
C SER A 232 9.87 20.22 -0.29
N ALA A 233 10.10 21.27 0.51
CA ALA A 233 9.57 21.32 1.87
C ALA A 233 8.03 21.32 1.90
N ASN A 234 7.40 21.86 0.86
CA ASN A 234 5.94 21.89 0.73
C ASN A 234 5.37 20.50 0.44
N ASP A 235 6.05 19.68 -0.37
CA ASP A 235 5.61 18.31 -0.68
C ASP A 235 5.56 17.45 0.59
N ILE A 236 6.63 17.50 1.40
CA ILE A 236 6.69 16.79 2.67
C ILE A 236 5.64 17.31 3.66
N SER A 237 5.41 18.62 3.67
CA SER A 237 4.37 19.23 4.50
C SER A 237 2.97 18.77 4.07
N ALA A 238 2.70 18.62 2.77
CA ALA A 238 1.45 18.09 2.26
C ALA A 238 1.23 16.64 2.73
N PHE A 239 2.26 15.78 2.67
CA PHE A 239 2.16 14.42 3.20
C PHE A 239 1.81 14.40 4.68
N LYS A 240 2.51 15.21 5.49
CA LYS A 240 2.28 15.30 6.95
C LYS A 240 0.89 15.86 7.31
N ARG A 241 0.26 16.63 6.41
CA ARG A 241 -1.14 17.09 6.54
C ARG A 241 -2.16 16.06 6.06
N GLY A 242 -1.76 15.13 5.20
CA GLY A 242 -2.64 14.09 4.66
C GLY A 242 -2.64 12.80 5.50
N PHE A 243 -1.50 12.42 6.05
CA PHE A 243 -1.25 11.09 6.62
C PHE A 243 -0.71 11.18 8.04
N ARG A 244 -1.15 10.25 8.89
CA ARG A 244 -0.77 10.20 10.31
C ARG A 244 0.69 9.80 10.50
N VAL A 245 1.18 8.89 9.66
CA VAL A 245 2.54 8.35 9.75
C VAL A 245 3.24 8.56 8.41
N VAL A 246 4.26 9.42 8.40
CA VAL A 246 5.07 9.73 7.21
C VAL A 246 6.55 9.58 7.57
N LYS A 247 7.24 8.68 6.88
CA LYS A 247 8.70 8.54 6.94
C LYS A 247 9.29 9.11 5.66
N GLU A 248 10.16 10.12 5.81
CA GLU A 248 10.88 10.73 4.69
C GLU A 248 12.29 10.10 4.60
N VAL A 249 12.70 9.71 3.41
CA VAL A 249 14.07 9.27 3.11
C VAL A 249 14.59 10.07 1.92
N LYS A 250 15.79 10.63 2.07
CA LYS A 250 16.52 11.26 0.97
C LYS A 250 17.72 10.39 0.64
N TYR A 251 17.85 9.99 -0.61
CA TYR A 251 19.05 9.31 -1.05
C TYR A 251 20.25 10.26 -1.04
N GLU A 252 21.44 9.68 -1.08
CA GLU A 252 22.69 10.44 -1.17
C GLU A 252 22.99 10.83 -2.62
N ASN A 253 22.64 9.97 -3.59
CA ASN A 253 22.91 10.21 -4.99
C ASN A 253 21.81 11.08 -5.65
N PRO A 254 22.15 12.27 -6.20
CA PRO A 254 21.22 13.14 -6.93
C PRO A 254 20.77 12.57 -8.29
N SER A 255 21.57 11.68 -8.88
CA SER A 255 21.29 11.06 -10.17
C SER A 255 20.51 9.75 -10.02
N GLY A 256 19.83 9.35 -11.09
CA GLY A 256 19.11 8.09 -11.19
C GLY A 256 17.59 8.27 -11.14
N GLY A 257 16.87 7.15 -11.17
CA GLY A 257 15.42 7.10 -11.08
C GLY A 257 15.01 6.17 -9.94
N MET A 258 14.46 5.02 -10.31
CA MET A 258 14.13 3.92 -9.41
C MET A 258 15.30 3.53 -8.49
N PRO A 259 15.03 2.97 -7.29
CA PRO A 259 16.08 2.54 -6.37
C PRO A 259 16.99 1.49 -7.02
N VAL A 260 18.31 1.64 -6.85
CA VAL A 260 19.32 0.73 -7.39
C VAL A 260 20.22 0.16 -6.30
N GLY A 261 20.48 -1.15 -6.39
CA GLY A 261 21.35 -1.85 -5.47
C GLY A 261 20.81 -1.93 -4.03
N LYS A 262 21.55 -2.62 -3.17
CA LYS A 262 21.12 -2.93 -1.81
C LYS A 262 20.90 -1.67 -0.97
N ALA A 263 21.76 -0.66 -1.09
CA ALA A 263 21.72 0.55 -0.26
C ALA A 263 20.43 1.37 -0.47
N GLU A 264 19.97 1.53 -1.71
CA GLU A 264 18.75 2.30 -1.98
C GLU A 264 17.48 1.48 -1.70
N TRP A 265 17.52 0.16 -1.88
CA TRP A 265 16.39 -0.71 -1.53
C TRP A 265 16.23 -0.97 -0.04
N GLU A 266 17.30 -0.85 0.75
CA GLU A 266 17.30 -1.06 2.20
C GLU A 266 16.18 -0.33 2.93
N PRO A 267 15.99 1.01 2.79
CA PRO A 267 14.93 1.72 3.49
C PRO A 267 13.52 1.26 3.11
N VAL A 268 13.32 0.84 1.85
CA VAL A 268 12.05 0.30 1.37
C VAL A 268 11.79 -1.06 2.01
N MET A 269 12.78 -1.95 2.00
CA MET A 269 12.68 -3.28 2.59
C MET A 269 12.46 -3.22 4.10
N ARG A 270 13.17 -2.33 4.80
CA ARG A 270 12.96 -2.09 6.24
C ARG A 270 11.53 -1.65 6.51
N PHE A 271 11.03 -0.67 5.76
CA PHE A 271 9.66 -0.17 5.92
C PHE A 271 8.60 -1.25 5.68
N TRP A 272 8.78 -2.11 4.68
CA TRP A 272 7.88 -3.23 4.43
C TRP A 272 8.01 -4.35 5.47
N SER A 273 9.19 -4.62 6.00
CA SER A 273 9.37 -5.65 7.03
C SER A 273 8.58 -5.38 8.32
N GLU A 274 8.28 -4.11 8.60
CA GLU A 274 7.47 -3.67 9.73
C GLU A 274 5.95 -3.78 9.47
N ARG A 275 5.52 -4.02 8.21
CA ARG A 275 4.13 -3.81 7.76
C ARG A 275 3.51 -4.99 7.02
N LEU A 276 4.32 -5.79 6.33
CA LEU A 276 3.83 -7.00 5.69
C LEU A 276 3.40 -7.99 6.78
N GLU A 277 2.17 -8.46 6.68
CA GLU A 277 1.65 -9.47 7.59
C GLU A 277 2.23 -10.83 7.25
N LYS A 278 2.35 -11.69 8.26
CA LYS A 278 2.80 -13.07 8.08
C LYS A 278 1.77 -14.00 8.67
N ARG A 279 1.20 -14.86 7.84
CA ARG A 279 0.45 -16.02 8.29
C ARG A 279 1.44 -17.02 8.86
N VAL A 280 1.36 -17.24 10.16
CA VAL A 280 1.97 -18.40 10.81
C VAL A 280 1.02 -19.58 10.56
N GLY A 281 1.52 -20.67 9.98
CA GLY A 281 0.69 -21.85 9.75
C GLY A 281 0.37 -22.58 11.06
N ASP A 282 -0.75 -23.30 11.07
CA ASP A 282 -1.15 -24.22 12.17
C ASP A 282 -0.12 -25.32 12.47
N GLU A 283 0.90 -25.51 11.61
CA GLU A 283 1.99 -26.48 11.83
C GLU A 283 3.13 -25.96 12.72
N ALA A 284 3.21 -24.64 12.97
CA ALA A 284 4.13 -24.10 13.95
C ALA A 284 3.44 -24.07 15.31
N GLY A 285 3.36 -25.24 15.96
CA GLY A 285 2.91 -25.38 17.34
C GLY A 285 3.62 -24.36 18.23
N LEU A 286 2.92 -23.26 18.53
CA LEU A 286 3.35 -22.26 19.50
C LEU A 286 3.15 -22.87 20.88
N TYR A 287 4.20 -23.50 21.39
CA TYR A 287 4.25 -23.91 22.80
C TYR A 287 4.61 -22.68 23.63
N GLU A 288 3.65 -22.16 24.39
CA GLU A 288 3.92 -21.19 25.45
C GLU A 288 4.58 -21.94 26.62
N VAL A 289 5.87 -21.71 26.86
CA VAL A 289 6.55 -22.22 28.05
C VAL A 289 6.36 -21.21 29.16
N LEU A 290 5.35 -21.43 30.00
CA LEU A 290 5.22 -20.70 31.26
C LEU A 290 6.34 -21.16 32.20
N SER A 291 7.36 -20.32 32.40
CA SER A 291 8.29 -20.50 33.50
C SER A 291 7.54 -20.24 34.80
N GLY A 292 7.14 -21.32 35.49
CA GLY A 292 6.58 -21.22 36.83
C GLY A 292 7.55 -20.52 37.77
N SER A 293 7.20 -19.32 38.20
CA SER A 293 7.76 -18.70 39.40
C SER A 293 7.20 -19.44 40.62
N LEU A 294 8.10 -20.05 41.39
CA LEU A 294 7.84 -20.63 42.71
C LEU A 294 7.27 -19.58 43.68
#